data_AF-A0A4Q5LHS9-F1
#
_entry.id   AF-A0A4Q5LHS9-F1
#
_cell.length_a   1.000
_cell.length_b   1.000
_cell.length_c   1.000
_cell.angle_alpha   90.00
_cell.angle_beta   90.00
_cell.angle_gamma   90.00
#
_symmetry.space_group_name_H-M   'P 1'
#
loop_
_entity.id
_entity.type
_entity.pdbx_description
1 polymer ?
#
loop_
_entity_poly.entity_id
_entity_poly.type
_entity_poly.pdbx_seq_one_letter_code
_entity_poly.pdbx_strand_id
1 'polypeptide(L)'
;MKKILALFVLLLMISINLKAQSITKDEEWDKLIGYLSAEQWDGANSLSLQFLKRIPDADKDGDEAAGLRYMYILSEAGLMNEQKVTKNEAQKKVAAFAGRRVILAGHPLTSKEGFNSIQLVNDKTDTLMVTASNIKATQIFSFEYIIPKKAMPLDEFKNNAGKVYGVSGRIKSIKVEGTMFPRFKIYIDEAELSQR
;
A
#
# COMPACT_ATOMS: atom_id res chain seq x y z
N MET A 1 14.29 0.33 52.19
CA MET A 1 14.17 1.27 51.05
C MET A 1 14.76 0.72 49.74
N LYS A 2 15.95 0.09 49.73
CA LYS A 2 16.56 -0.49 48.50
C LYS A 2 15.70 -1.54 47.76
N LYS A 3 14.91 -2.34 48.49
CA LYS A 3 14.01 -3.36 47.92
C LYS A 3 12.76 -2.78 47.23
N ILE A 4 12.31 -1.58 47.61
CA ILE A 4 11.15 -0.91 47.03
C ILE A 4 11.53 -0.22 45.71
N LEU A 5 12.75 0.35 45.65
CA LEU A 5 13.28 0.96 44.43
C LEU A 5 13.50 -0.08 43.32
N ALA A 6 13.96 -1.29 43.68
CA ALA A 6 14.13 -2.39 42.73
C ALA A 6 12.79 -2.87 42.12
N LEU A 7 11.71 -2.89 42.91
CA LEU A 7 10.37 -3.27 42.43
C LEU A 7 9.79 -2.22 41.47
N PHE A 8 10.05 -0.93 41.73
CA PHE A 8 9.58 0.17 40.89
C PHE A 8 10.29 0.20 39.53
N VAL A 9 11.59 -0.09 39.49
CA VAL A 9 12.38 -0.21 38.25
C VAL A 9 11.96 -1.45 37.44
N LEU A 10 11.61 -2.56 38.11
CA LEU A 10 11.12 -3.77 37.42
C LEU A 10 9.75 -3.56 36.77
N LEU A 11 8.85 -2.80 37.41
CA LEU A 11 7.53 -2.45 36.86
C LEU A 11 7.63 -1.51 35.65
N LEU A 12 8.60 -0.58 35.63
CA LEU A 12 8.85 0.31 34.50
C LEU A 12 9.42 -0.41 33.27
N MET A 13 10.10 -1.53 33.45
CA MET A 13 10.71 -2.32 32.35
C MET A 13 9.69 -3.21 31.61
N ILE A 14 8.55 -3.53 32.22
CA ILE A 14 7.49 -4.35 31.59
C ILE A 14 6.68 -3.53 30.56
N SER A 15 6.71 -2.20 30.67
CA SER A 15 5.88 -1.31 29.84
C SER A 15 6.45 -0.97 28.46
N ILE A 16 7.63 -1.47 28.08
CA ILE A 16 8.37 -0.93 26.92
C ILE A 16 8.56 -1.90 25.75
N ASN A 17 7.93 -3.08 25.75
CA ASN A 17 8.07 -4.06 24.64
C ASN A 17 6.74 -4.61 24.11
N LEU A 18 5.68 -3.80 24.11
CA LEU A 18 4.53 -4.07 23.23
C LEU A 18 4.94 -3.69 21.80
N LYS A 19 5.68 -4.58 21.12
CA LYS A 19 5.58 -4.61 19.66
C LYS A 19 4.10 -4.86 19.37
N ALA A 20 3.45 -3.94 18.69
CA ALA A 20 2.06 -4.10 18.27
C ALA A 20 1.96 -5.43 17.51
N GLN A 21 1.35 -6.41 18.15
CA GLN A 21 1.12 -7.72 17.55
C GLN A 21 0.08 -7.52 16.45
N SER A 22 0.35 -8.03 15.24
CA SER A 22 -0.63 -8.02 14.14
C SER A 22 -1.95 -8.58 14.65
N ILE A 23 -3.04 -7.88 14.36
CA ILE A 23 -4.39 -8.30 14.77
C ILE A 23 -4.85 -9.47 13.89
N THR A 24 -4.43 -9.45 12.63
CA THR A 24 -4.60 -10.56 11.68
C THR A 24 -3.58 -11.65 11.96
N LYS A 25 -4.03 -12.90 12.02
CA LYS A 25 -3.17 -14.07 12.25
C LYS A 25 -2.36 -14.42 11.00
N ASP A 26 -1.23 -15.11 11.17
CA ASP A 26 -0.34 -15.49 10.06
C ASP A 26 -1.06 -16.32 8.98
N GLU A 27 -1.87 -17.31 9.36
CA GLU A 27 -2.65 -18.13 8.40
C GLU A 27 -3.67 -17.29 7.60
N GLU A 28 -4.23 -16.24 8.21
CA GLU A 28 -5.15 -15.32 7.56
C GLU A 28 -4.42 -14.42 6.55
N TRP A 29 -3.20 -14.01 6.89
CA TRP A 29 -2.30 -13.31 5.97
C TRP A 29 -1.92 -14.19 4.78
N ASP A 30 -1.47 -15.42 5.03
CA ASP A 30 -1.08 -16.36 3.97
C ASP A 30 -2.23 -16.59 2.98
N LYS A 31 -3.46 -16.71 3.49
CA LYS A 31 -4.65 -16.85 2.66
C LYS A 31 -4.91 -15.62 1.80
N LEU A 32 -4.83 -14.42 2.38
CA LEU A 32 -5.03 -13.17 1.64
C LEU A 32 -3.95 -12.97 0.57
N ILE A 33 -2.69 -13.20 0.91
CA ILE A 33 -1.57 -13.14 -0.03
C ILE A 33 -1.72 -14.20 -1.14
N GLY A 34 -2.19 -15.40 -0.80
CA GLY A 34 -2.52 -16.44 -1.76
C GLY A 34 -3.57 -15.98 -2.78
N TYR A 35 -4.65 -15.33 -2.33
CA TYR A 35 -5.66 -14.77 -3.22
C TYR A 35 -5.10 -13.67 -4.13
N LEU A 36 -4.32 -12.73 -3.59
CA LEU A 36 -3.69 -11.67 -4.37
C LEU A 36 -2.74 -12.23 -5.43
N SER A 37 -1.93 -13.22 -5.06
CA SER A 37 -0.93 -13.84 -5.94
C SER A 37 -1.56 -14.70 -7.04
N ALA A 38 -2.75 -15.24 -6.78
CA ALA A 38 -3.53 -15.99 -7.76
C ALA A 38 -4.53 -15.11 -8.53
N GLU A 39 -4.51 -13.78 -8.32
CA GLU A 39 -5.44 -12.83 -8.93
C GLU A 39 -6.92 -13.14 -8.63
N GLN A 40 -7.20 -13.76 -7.49
CA GLN A 40 -8.55 -14.08 -7.01
C GLN A 40 -9.14 -12.86 -6.29
N TRP A 41 -9.48 -11.83 -7.07
CA TRP A 41 -9.81 -10.50 -6.57
C TRP A 41 -11.00 -10.46 -5.63
N ASP A 42 -12.02 -11.29 -5.83
CA ASP A 42 -13.21 -11.33 -4.96
C ASP A 42 -12.86 -11.77 -3.52
N GLY A 43 -12.04 -12.82 -3.42
CA GLY A 43 -11.54 -13.33 -2.14
C GLY A 43 -10.59 -12.34 -1.47
N ALA A 44 -9.64 -11.77 -2.23
CA ALA A 44 -8.71 -10.76 -1.73
C ALA A 44 -9.44 -9.49 -1.26
N ASN A 45 -10.43 -9.02 -2.01
CA ASN A 45 -11.27 -7.88 -1.67
C ASN A 45 -12.03 -8.10 -0.36
N SER A 46 -12.73 -9.23 -0.27
CA SER A 46 -13.54 -9.58 0.89
C SER A 46 -12.70 -9.71 2.16
N LEU A 47 -11.56 -10.41 2.09
CA LEU A 47 -10.67 -10.58 3.24
C LEU A 47 -10.00 -9.27 3.64
N SER A 48 -9.49 -8.48 2.68
CA SER A 48 -8.87 -7.18 2.98
C SER A 48 -9.85 -6.27 3.72
N LEU A 49 -11.11 -6.20 3.26
CA LEU A 49 -12.14 -5.40 3.92
C LEU A 49 -12.52 -5.96 5.30
N GLN A 50 -12.61 -7.28 5.42
CA GLN A 50 -12.89 -7.93 6.70
C GLN A 50 -11.81 -7.60 7.72
N PHE A 51 -10.52 -7.71 7.35
CA PHE A 51 -9.41 -7.42 8.24
C PHE A 51 -9.35 -5.92 8.59
N LEU A 52 -9.57 -5.03 7.61
CA LEU A 52 -9.67 -3.58 7.87
C LEU A 52 -10.74 -3.23 8.90
N LYS A 53 -11.88 -3.93 8.90
CA LYS A 53 -12.97 -3.71 9.87
C LYS A 53 -12.64 -4.19 11.28
N ARG A 54 -11.67 -5.10 11.43
CA ARG A 54 -11.20 -5.59 12.74
C ARG A 54 -10.17 -4.66 13.37
N ILE A 55 -9.55 -3.78 12.58
CA ILE A 55 -8.57 -2.83 13.11
C ILE A 55 -9.26 -1.81 14.04
N PRO A 56 -8.80 -1.67 15.29
CA PRO A 56 -9.29 -0.67 16.22
C PRO A 56 -9.18 0.75 15.65
N ASP A 57 -10.08 1.63 16.08
CA ASP A 57 -10.10 3.02 15.61
C ASP A 57 -8.76 3.75 15.84
N ALA A 58 -8.09 3.44 16.96
CA ALA A 58 -6.78 4.01 17.31
C ALA A 58 -5.67 3.63 16.31
N ASP A 59 -5.81 2.50 15.61
CA ASP A 59 -4.79 1.92 14.73
C ASP A 59 -5.16 2.03 13.24
N LYS A 60 -6.21 2.78 12.90
CA LYS A 60 -6.72 2.92 11.50
C LYS A 60 -5.71 3.51 10.52
N ASP A 61 -4.67 4.18 11.01
CA ASP A 61 -3.56 4.71 10.21
C ASP A 61 -2.21 3.98 10.48
N GLY A 62 -2.24 2.89 11.25
CA GLY A 62 -1.10 1.99 11.46
C GLY A 62 -0.73 1.18 10.21
N ASP A 63 0.41 0.50 10.25
CA ASP A 63 0.99 -0.22 9.10
C ASP A 63 0.07 -1.31 8.54
N GLU A 64 -0.52 -2.13 9.43
CA GLU A 64 -1.45 -3.19 9.03
C GLU A 64 -2.66 -2.62 8.28
N ALA A 65 -3.30 -1.59 8.83
CA ALA A 65 -4.41 -0.92 8.16
C ALA A 65 -4.01 -0.29 6.82
N ALA A 66 -2.81 0.31 6.76
CA ALA A 66 -2.31 0.96 5.56
C ALA A 66 -2.00 -0.05 4.43
N GLY A 67 -1.48 -1.23 4.76
CA GLY A 67 -1.25 -2.33 3.81
C GLY A 67 -2.56 -2.96 3.34
N LEU A 68 -3.48 -3.30 4.26
CA LEU A 68 -4.78 -3.88 3.91
C LEU A 68 -5.62 -2.92 3.04
N ARG A 69 -5.49 -1.61 3.27
CA ARG A 69 -6.12 -0.58 2.45
C ARG A 69 -5.64 -0.65 1.01
N TYR A 70 -4.33 -0.80 0.79
CA TYR A 70 -3.79 -0.97 -0.56
C TYR A 70 -4.28 -2.26 -1.22
N MET A 71 -4.24 -3.38 -0.49
CA MET A 71 -4.72 -4.68 -0.99
C MET A 71 -6.20 -4.62 -1.40
N TYR A 72 -7.03 -3.95 -0.61
CA TYR A 72 -8.44 -3.73 -0.94
C TYR A 72 -8.61 -2.87 -2.20
N ILE A 73 -7.90 -1.75 -2.29
CA ILE A 73 -7.94 -0.85 -3.47
C ILE A 73 -7.52 -1.61 -4.73
N LEU A 74 -6.42 -2.37 -4.67
CA LEU A 74 -5.93 -3.15 -5.79
C LEU A 74 -6.92 -4.25 -6.19
N SER A 75 -7.54 -4.91 -5.21
CA SER A 75 -8.57 -5.93 -5.48
C SER A 75 -9.83 -5.34 -6.10
N GLU A 76 -10.29 -4.14 -5.68
CA GLU A 76 -11.37 -3.43 -6.37
C GLU A 76 -10.99 -3.08 -7.81
N ALA A 77 -9.73 -2.73 -8.07
CA ALA A 77 -9.25 -2.47 -9.41
C ALA A 77 -9.29 -3.72 -10.30
N GLY A 78 -8.88 -4.87 -9.75
CA GLY A 78 -8.99 -6.18 -10.41
C GLY A 78 -10.44 -6.54 -10.74
N LEU A 79 -11.35 -6.42 -9.77
CA LEU A 79 -12.79 -6.64 -9.97
C LEU A 79 -13.37 -5.71 -11.05
N MET A 80 -12.94 -4.45 -11.07
CA MET A 80 -13.36 -3.47 -12.07
C MET A 80 -12.85 -3.84 -13.47
N ASN A 81 -11.62 -4.35 -13.57
CA ASN A 81 -11.04 -4.80 -14.84
C ASN A 81 -11.74 -6.08 -15.36
N GLU A 82 -12.15 -6.98 -14.46
CA GLU A 82 -12.99 -8.16 -14.76
C GLU A 82 -14.46 -7.83 -15.01
N GLN A 83 -14.85 -6.55 -14.99
CA GLN A 83 -16.23 -6.08 -15.17
C GLN A 83 -17.22 -6.62 -14.11
N LYS A 84 -16.72 -7.07 -12.96
CA LYS A 84 -17.54 -7.53 -11.83
C LYS A 84 -18.09 -6.38 -10.99
N VAL A 85 -17.48 -5.20 -11.10
CA VAL A 85 -17.97 -3.94 -10.52
C VAL A 85 -17.88 -2.83 -11.56
N THR A 86 -18.82 -1.89 -11.51
CA THR A 86 -18.78 -0.71 -12.36
C THR A 86 -17.78 0.33 -11.84
N LYS A 87 -17.37 1.26 -12.70
CA LYS A 87 -16.51 2.40 -12.32
C LYS A 87 -17.05 3.20 -11.14
N ASN A 88 -18.36 3.45 -11.15
CA ASN A 88 -19.02 4.25 -10.11
C ASN A 88 -19.06 3.50 -8.77
N GLU A 89 -19.28 2.19 -8.80
CA GLU A 89 -19.25 1.35 -7.60
C GLU A 89 -17.84 1.27 -7.02
N ALA A 90 -16.85 0.96 -7.86
CA ALA A 90 -15.44 0.90 -7.47
C ALA A 90 -14.98 2.24 -6.86
N GLN A 91 -15.28 3.36 -7.52
CA GLN A 91 -14.96 4.70 -7.03
C GLN A 91 -15.59 4.99 -5.66
N LYS A 92 -16.85 4.64 -5.45
CA LYS A 92 -17.55 4.88 -4.17
C LYS A 92 -16.92 4.09 -3.04
N LYS A 93 -16.56 2.83 -3.29
CA LYS A 93 -15.96 1.94 -2.28
C LYS A 93 -14.59 2.41 -1.79
N VAL A 94 -13.78 2.99 -2.67
CA VAL A 94 -12.43 3.47 -2.32
C VAL A 94 -12.39 4.94 -1.88
N ALA A 95 -13.46 5.71 -2.10
CA ALA A 95 -13.50 7.14 -1.79
C ALA A 95 -13.21 7.46 -0.30
N ALA A 96 -13.62 6.57 0.61
CA ALA A 96 -13.42 6.73 2.05
C ALA A 96 -11.94 6.67 2.49
N PHE A 97 -11.04 6.27 1.60
CA PHE A 97 -9.60 6.19 1.88
C PHE A 97 -8.83 7.47 1.59
N ALA A 98 -9.46 8.50 0.99
CA ALA A 98 -8.83 9.80 0.87
C ALA A 98 -8.41 10.36 2.25
N GLY A 99 -7.19 10.88 2.33
CA GLY A 99 -6.54 11.36 3.56
C GLY A 99 -5.90 10.26 4.43
N ARG A 100 -6.20 8.98 4.18
CA ARG A 100 -5.68 7.86 4.98
C ARG A 100 -4.29 7.45 4.54
N ARG A 101 -3.53 6.90 5.50
CA ARG A 101 -2.20 6.35 5.23
C ARG A 101 -2.29 5.11 4.32
N VAL A 102 -1.32 4.87 3.46
CA VAL A 102 -1.27 3.66 2.61
C VAL A 102 0.16 3.15 2.55
N ILE A 103 0.32 1.84 2.43
CA ILE A 103 1.60 1.18 2.15
C ILE A 103 1.41 0.36 0.88
N LEU A 104 2.17 0.69 -0.16
CA LEU A 104 2.17 -0.05 -1.42
C LEU A 104 2.96 -1.35 -1.30
N ALA A 105 2.80 -2.23 -2.28
CA ALA A 105 3.70 -3.36 -2.46
C ALA A 105 5.15 -2.87 -2.70
N GLY A 106 6.12 -3.73 -2.37
CA GLY A 106 7.51 -3.45 -2.69
C GLY A 106 7.73 -3.50 -4.20
N HIS A 107 8.35 -2.47 -4.76
CA HIS A 107 8.61 -2.37 -6.20
C HIS A 107 10.08 -2.04 -6.47
N PRO A 108 10.70 -2.65 -7.50
CA PRO A 108 12.05 -2.25 -7.91
C PRO A 108 12.05 -0.84 -8.50
N LEU A 109 13.11 -0.07 -8.24
CA LEU A 109 13.38 1.17 -8.99
C LEU A 109 13.84 0.84 -10.40
N THR A 110 13.38 1.60 -11.39
CA THR A 110 13.81 1.47 -12.78
C THR A 110 13.96 2.83 -13.46
N SER A 111 15.00 2.98 -14.27
CA SER A 111 15.18 4.13 -15.17
C SER A 111 14.52 3.93 -16.54
N LYS A 112 13.90 2.77 -16.76
CA LYS A 112 13.14 2.42 -17.98
C LYS A 112 11.68 2.28 -17.63
N GLU A 113 10.80 2.50 -18.59
CA GLU A 113 9.37 2.22 -18.41
C GLU A 113 9.15 0.74 -18.07
N GLY A 114 8.34 0.48 -17.04
CA GLY A 114 8.08 -0.88 -16.58
C GLY A 114 6.81 -0.99 -15.74
N PHE A 115 6.15 -2.14 -15.86
CA PHE A 115 5.05 -2.51 -14.97
C PHE A 115 5.57 -2.91 -13.59
N ASN A 116 4.78 -2.64 -12.56
CA ASN A 116 5.08 -3.04 -11.18
C ASN A 116 6.47 -2.59 -10.71
N SER A 117 6.90 -1.40 -11.13
CA SER A 117 8.20 -0.82 -10.81
C SER A 117 8.06 0.69 -10.57
N ILE A 118 8.88 1.24 -9.68
CA ILE A 118 8.91 2.68 -9.38
C ILE A 118 9.78 3.35 -10.44
N GLN A 119 9.21 4.32 -11.15
CA GLN A 119 9.85 5.04 -12.24
C GLN A 119 9.65 6.55 -12.11
N LEU A 120 10.53 7.32 -12.77
CA LEU A 120 10.42 8.77 -12.86
C LEU A 120 9.26 9.16 -13.79
N VAL A 121 8.60 10.28 -13.50
CA VAL A 121 7.62 10.87 -14.41
C VAL A 121 8.29 12.01 -15.18
N ASN A 122 8.37 11.90 -16.51
CA ASN A 122 9.02 12.90 -17.38
C ASN A 122 10.45 13.26 -16.92
N ASP A 123 11.23 12.27 -16.48
CA ASP A 123 12.59 12.42 -15.95
C ASP A 123 12.72 13.35 -14.72
N LYS A 124 11.61 13.62 -14.02
CA LYS A 124 11.60 14.42 -12.79
C LYS A 124 11.53 13.54 -11.55
N THR A 125 12.14 14.03 -10.47
CA THR A 125 12.24 13.35 -9.17
C THR A 125 11.23 13.85 -8.13
N ASP A 126 10.44 14.86 -8.48
CA ASP A 126 9.36 15.41 -7.66
C ASP A 126 8.11 14.52 -7.66
N THR A 127 7.94 13.71 -8.70
CA THR A 127 6.86 12.75 -8.85
C THR A 127 7.40 11.45 -9.42
N LEU A 128 7.19 10.37 -8.69
CA LEU A 128 7.44 9.00 -9.15
C LEU A 128 6.11 8.35 -9.53
N MET A 129 6.17 7.27 -10.28
CA MET A 129 4.99 6.51 -10.66
C MET A 129 5.22 5.01 -10.53
N VAL A 130 4.17 4.28 -10.19
CA VAL A 130 4.08 2.83 -10.43
C VAL A 130 2.89 2.59 -11.36
N THR A 131 3.11 1.80 -12.41
CA THR A 131 2.02 1.23 -13.21
C THR A 131 1.74 -0.16 -12.67
N ALA A 132 0.76 -0.30 -11.78
CA ALA A 132 0.40 -1.59 -11.22
C ALA A 132 -0.42 -2.38 -12.24
N SER A 133 -0.02 -3.62 -12.49
CA SER A 133 -0.65 -4.52 -13.45
C SER A 133 -0.84 -5.91 -12.88
N ASN A 134 -1.63 -6.70 -13.59
CA ASN A 134 -1.65 -8.15 -13.41
C ASN A 134 -0.25 -8.77 -13.71
N ILE A 135 -0.06 -10.02 -13.31
CA ILE A 135 1.19 -10.79 -13.45
C ILE A 135 1.63 -10.88 -14.90
N LYS A 136 0.68 -10.96 -15.84
CA LYS A 136 0.94 -11.05 -17.28
C LYS A 136 1.14 -9.68 -17.94
N ALA A 137 1.03 -8.58 -17.20
CA ALA A 137 1.09 -7.21 -17.70
C ALA A 137 0.15 -6.89 -18.88
N THR A 138 -0.99 -7.58 -18.94
CA THR A 138 -2.04 -7.38 -19.95
C THR A 138 -3.18 -6.49 -19.45
N GLN A 139 -3.29 -6.30 -18.12
CA GLN A 139 -4.30 -5.48 -17.48
C GLN A 139 -3.63 -4.52 -16.52
N ILE A 140 -3.89 -3.23 -16.69
CA ILE A 140 -3.44 -2.17 -15.76
C ILE A 140 -4.54 -1.96 -14.73
N PHE A 141 -4.18 -2.07 -13.46
CA PHE A 141 -5.08 -1.85 -12.33
C PHE A 141 -5.02 -0.42 -11.82
N SER A 142 -3.82 0.14 -11.72
CA SER A 142 -3.63 1.52 -11.26
C SER A 142 -2.41 2.19 -11.88
N PHE A 143 -2.52 3.51 -12.04
CA PHE A 143 -1.38 4.41 -12.06
C PHE A 143 -1.27 5.08 -10.69
N GLU A 144 -0.15 4.86 -10.02
CA GLU A 144 0.12 5.32 -8.66
C GLU A 144 1.17 6.42 -8.71
N TYR A 145 0.73 7.67 -8.60
CA TYR A 145 1.58 8.84 -8.57
C TYR A 145 2.04 9.10 -7.14
N ILE A 146 3.34 9.02 -6.92
CA ILE A 146 3.99 9.08 -5.62
C ILE A 146 4.70 10.42 -5.55
N ILE A 147 4.29 11.28 -4.62
CA ILE A 147 4.86 12.61 -4.39
C ILE A 147 5.68 12.52 -3.09
N PRO A 148 7.01 12.37 -3.19
CA PRO A 148 7.86 12.15 -2.02
C PRO A 148 7.89 13.37 -1.12
N LYS A 149 7.91 13.16 0.20
CA LYS A 149 8.15 14.23 1.18
C LYS A 149 9.53 14.87 0.98
N LYS A 150 10.50 14.06 0.54
CA LYS A 150 11.83 14.48 0.10
C LYS A 150 12.12 13.82 -1.24
N ALA A 151 12.34 14.62 -2.28
CA ALA A 151 12.71 14.11 -3.59
C ALA A 151 14.02 13.32 -3.51
N MET A 152 14.06 12.16 -4.17
CA MET A 152 15.29 11.38 -4.35
C MET A 152 16.10 12.02 -5.48
N PRO A 153 17.36 12.42 -5.26
CA PRO A 153 18.22 12.94 -6.34
C PRO A 153 18.31 11.95 -7.51
N LEU A 154 18.42 12.46 -8.74
CA LEU A 154 18.42 11.62 -9.95
C LEU A 154 19.54 10.58 -9.95
N ASP A 155 20.74 10.97 -9.49
CA ASP A 155 21.88 10.05 -9.40
C ASP A 155 21.66 8.97 -8.36
N GLU A 156 21.05 9.31 -7.22
CA GLU A 156 20.66 8.34 -6.20
C GLU A 156 19.64 7.34 -6.77
N PHE A 157 18.63 7.82 -7.48
CA PHE A 157 17.63 6.97 -8.12
C PHE A 157 18.26 5.99 -9.11
N LYS A 158 19.16 6.47 -9.99
CA LYS A 158 19.87 5.64 -10.97
C LYS A 158 20.80 4.62 -10.30
N ASN A 159 21.53 5.03 -9.26
CA ASN A 159 22.44 4.14 -8.53
C ASN A 159 21.71 3.05 -7.73
N ASN A 160 20.42 3.23 -7.47
CA ASN A 160 19.57 2.27 -6.79
C ASN A 160 18.65 1.49 -7.74
N ALA A 161 18.84 1.58 -9.07
CA ALA A 161 18.07 0.81 -10.03
C ALA A 161 18.15 -0.70 -9.73
N GLY A 162 17.00 -1.38 -9.84
CA GLY A 162 16.84 -2.80 -9.53
C GLY A 162 16.61 -3.11 -8.04
N LYS A 163 16.93 -2.19 -7.12
CA LYS A 163 16.63 -2.40 -5.69
C LYS A 163 15.15 -2.20 -5.41
N VAL A 164 14.61 -3.01 -4.51
CA VAL A 164 13.20 -2.97 -4.10
C VAL A 164 12.99 -1.93 -3.01
N TYR A 165 12.02 -1.06 -3.25
CA TYR A 165 11.58 -0.04 -2.30
C TYR A 165 10.11 -0.26 -1.96
N GLY A 166 9.79 -0.15 -0.68
CA GLY A 166 8.43 0.07 -0.21
C GLY A 166 8.10 1.56 -0.25
N VAL A 167 6.84 1.87 -0.52
CA VAL A 167 6.32 3.23 -0.49
C VAL A 167 5.23 3.30 0.55
N SER A 168 5.33 4.27 1.46
CA SER A 168 4.24 4.63 2.36
C SER A 168 3.92 6.11 2.24
N GLY A 169 2.68 6.52 2.48
CA GLY A 169 2.29 7.93 2.37
C GLY A 169 0.81 8.12 2.65
N ARG A 170 0.23 9.26 2.26
CA ARG A 170 -1.21 9.52 2.41
C ARG A 170 -1.89 9.57 1.05
N ILE A 171 -3.02 8.89 0.93
CA ILE A 171 -3.83 8.93 -0.29
C ILE A 171 -4.44 10.33 -0.41
N LYS A 172 -3.96 11.14 -1.35
CA LYS A 172 -4.55 12.45 -1.67
C LYS A 172 -5.89 12.26 -2.38
N SER A 173 -5.91 11.40 -3.40
CA SER A 173 -7.13 11.10 -4.14
C SER A 173 -7.00 9.78 -4.89
N ILE A 174 -8.15 9.15 -5.14
CA ILE A 174 -8.30 8.02 -6.04
C ILE A 174 -9.38 8.41 -7.05
N LYS A 175 -9.08 8.30 -8.33
CA LYS A 175 -10.03 8.54 -9.42
C LYS A 175 -10.09 7.33 -10.33
N VAL A 176 -11.21 7.08 -10.98
CA VAL A 176 -11.28 6.11 -12.08
C VAL A 176 -11.04 6.84 -13.40
N GLU A 177 -10.19 6.27 -14.25
CA GLU A 177 -9.98 6.73 -15.63
C GLU A 177 -10.09 5.56 -16.62
N GLY A 178 -10.11 5.90 -17.91
CA GLY A 178 -10.24 4.93 -19.00
C GLY A 178 -11.70 4.57 -19.32
N THR A 179 -12.02 4.46 -20.61
CA THR A 179 -13.38 4.06 -21.06
C THR A 179 -13.51 2.55 -21.13
N MET A 180 -12.71 1.93 -22.01
CA MET A 180 -12.71 0.50 -22.30
C MET A 180 -11.89 -0.31 -21.30
N PHE A 181 -10.80 0.28 -20.79
CA PHE A 181 -9.90 -0.33 -19.79
C PHE A 181 -9.90 0.53 -18.53
N PRO A 182 -10.94 0.41 -17.68
CA PRO A 182 -11.01 1.14 -16.43
C PRO A 182 -9.85 0.79 -15.51
N ARG A 183 -9.31 1.80 -14.85
CA ARG A 183 -8.21 1.67 -13.87
C ARG A 183 -8.25 2.83 -12.89
N PHE A 184 -7.62 2.65 -11.73
CA PHE A 184 -7.47 3.73 -10.78
C PHE A 184 -6.30 4.65 -11.15
N LYS A 185 -6.48 5.93 -10.86
CA LYS A 185 -5.44 6.93 -10.79
C LYS A 185 -5.32 7.36 -9.34
N ILE A 186 -4.23 6.96 -8.70
CA ILE A 186 -4.01 7.12 -7.26
C ILE A 186 -2.92 8.18 -7.09
N TYR A 187 -3.17 9.18 -6.25
CA TYR A 187 -2.17 10.17 -5.86
C TYR A 187 -1.82 9.98 -4.39
N ILE A 188 -0.54 9.87 -4.09
CA ILE A 188 0.00 9.64 -2.75
C ILE A 188 0.92 10.79 -2.41
N ASP A 189 0.51 11.61 -1.44
CA ASP A 189 1.30 12.73 -0.92
C ASP A 189 2.12 12.28 0.30
N GLU A 190 3.10 13.11 0.68
CA GLU A 190 3.97 12.89 1.84
C GLU A 190 4.68 11.53 1.80
N ALA A 191 5.01 11.05 0.61
CA ALA A 191 5.48 9.69 0.45
C ALA A 191 6.91 9.51 0.99
N GLU A 192 7.12 8.40 1.69
CA GLU A 192 8.39 7.93 2.21
C GLU A 192 8.76 6.64 1.48
N LEU A 193 9.97 6.64 0.89
CA LEU A 193 10.55 5.49 0.22
C LEU A 193 11.52 4.81 1.19
N SER A 194 11.30 3.51 1.43
CA SER A 194 12.16 2.69 2.29
C SER A 194 12.69 1.50 1.52
N GLN A 195 14.00 1.32 1.45
CA GLN A 195 14.58 0.12 0.87
C GLN A 195 14.16 -1.11 1.70
N ARG A 196 13.69 -2.16 1.03
CA ARG A 196 13.28 -3.43 1.66
C ARG A 196 14.40 -4.47 1.63
#